data_AF-A0A957AKG8-F1
#
_entry.id   AF-A0A957AKG8-F1
#
_cell.length_a   1.000
_cell.length_b   1.000
_cell.length_c   1.000
_cell.angle_alpha   90.00
_cell.angle_beta   90.00
_cell.angle_gamma   90.00
#
_symmetry.space_group_name_H-M   'P 1'
#
loop_
_entity.id
_entity.type
_entity.pdbx_description
1 polymer ?
#
loop_
_entity_poly.entity_id
_entity_poly.type
_entity_poly.pdbx_seq_one_letter_code
_entity_poly.pdbx_strand_id
1 'polypeptide(L)' 'MFDAASSFDGRYEAGDDLVVLGNATGELICRGRLTIEKEASVKAKIQAHEAHVLGRVEGDIICSGR' A
#
# COMPACT_ATOMS: atom_id res chain seq x y z
N MET A 1 3.53 2.07 9.59
CA MET A 1 4.39 0.98 9.09
C MET A 1 3.67 -0.32 9.37
N PHE A 2 3.38 -1.12 8.34
CA PHE A 2 2.86 -2.48 8.52
C PHE A 2 4.05 -3.43 8.59
N ASP A 3 4.18 -4.19 9.68
CA ASP A 3 5.22 -5.21 9.80
C ASP A 3 4.88 -6.47 8.99
N ALA A 4 5.87 -7.32 8.74
CA ALA A 4 5.74 -8.51 7.89
C ALA A 4 4.75 -9.57 8.42
N ALA A 5 4.43 -9.57 9.73
CA ALA A 5 3.44 -10.45 10.34
C ALA A 5 2.05 -9.79 10.45
N SER A 6 1.94 -8.48 10.23
CA SER A 6 0.67 -7.78 10.25
C SER A 6 -0.16 -8.11 9.01
N SER A 7 -1.36 -8.63 9.25
CA SER A 7 -2.46 -8.61 8.28
C SER A 7 -3.40 -7.46 8.63
N PHE A 8 -3.68 -6.61 7.65
CA PHE A 8 -4.66 -5.53 7.79
C PHE A 8 -5.85 -5.77 6.87
N ASP A 9 -7.06 -5.62 7.41
CA ASP A 9 -8.31 -5.64 6.65
C ASP A 9 -9.13 -4.40 7.03
N GLY A 10 -9.35 -3.50 6.07
CA GLY A 10 -10.09 -2.26 6.29
C GLY A 10 -9.57 -1.08 5.47
N ARG A 11 -9.82 0.14 5.96
CA ARG A 11 -9.33 1.38 5.36
C ARG A 11 -8.20 1.98 6.17
N TYR A 12 -7.06 2.20 5.53
CA TYR A 12 -5.89 2.83 6.15
C TYR A 12 -5.49 4.10 5.40
N GLU A 13 -5.25 5.16 6.17
CA GLU A 13 -4.82 6.46 5.64
C GLU A 13 -3.47 6.86 6.22
N ALA A 14 -2.51 7.12 5.34
CA ALA A 14 -1.21 7.70 5.66
C ALA A 14 -1.11 9.11 5.08
N GLY A 15 -0.79 10.08 5.94
CA GLY A 15 -0.57 11.47 5.55
C GLY A 15 0.77 11.72 4.84
N ASP A 16 1.71 10.79 4.97
CA ASP A 16 3.08 10.84 4.46
C ASP A 16 3.42 9.51 3.76
N ASP A 17 4.72 9.23 3.54
CA ASP A 17 5.21 7.98 2.97
C ASP A 17 4.78 6.76 3.79
N LEU A 18 4.47 5.66 3.09
CA LEU A 18 4.04 4.39 3.69
C LEU A 18 4.81 3.22 3.09
N VAL A 19 5.35 2.37 3.95
CA VAL A 19 5.96 1.09 3.57
C VAL A 19 5.10 -0.06 4.08
N VAL A 20 4.77 -0.98 3.17
CA VAL A 20 4.03 -2.21 3.43
C VAL A 20 4.98 -3.39 3.32
N LEU A 21 5.21 -4.09 4.44
CA LEU A 21 6.05 -5.28 4.51
C LEU A 21 5.26 -6.60 4.52
N GLY A 22 3.98 -6.54 4.88
CA GLY A 22 3.11 -7.69 5.13
C GLY A 22 1.91 -7.77 4.20
N ASN A 23 0.81 -8.32 4.71
CA ASN A 23 -0.41 -8.53 3.92
C ASN A 23 -1.43 -7.44 4.22
N ALA A 24 -2.03 -6.84 3.18
CA ALA A 24 -3.07 -5.82 3.36
C ALA A 24 -4.25 -6.09 2.43
N THR A 25 -5.47 -5.98 2.94
CA THR A 25 -6.72 -6.06 2.18
C THR A 25 -7.60 -4.85 2.48
N GLY A 26 -8.33 -4.34 1.49
CA GLY A 26 -9.29 -3.25 1.65
C GLY A 26 -8.93 -1.97 0.89
N GLU A 27 -8.79 -0.84 1.58
CA GLU A 27 -8.51 0.47 0.99
C GLU A 27 -7.25 1.10 1.60
N LEU A 28 -6.32 1.54 0.74
CA LEU A 28 -5.09 2.22 1.14
C LEU A 28 -5.03 3.61 0.50
N ILE A 29 -4.96 4.64 1.33
CA ILE A 29 -4.79 6.04 0.90
C ILE A 29 -3.46 6.54 1.46
N CYS A 30 -2.53 6.85 0.58
CA CYS A 30 -1.22 7.39 0.90
C CYS A 30 -1.07 8.75 0.20
N ARG A 31 -0.78 9.82 0.95
CA ARG A 31 -0.55 11.14 0.34
C ARG A 31 0.89 11.34 -0.15
N GLY A 32 1.81 10.47 0.28
CA GLY A 32 3.20 10.44 -0.17
C GLY A 32 3.49 9.25 -1.08
N ARG A 33 4.71 8.74 -0.98
CA ARG A 33 5.15 7.54 -1.69
C ARG A 33 4.72 6.28 -0.93
N LEU A 34 4.04 5.38 -1.64
CA LEU A 34 3.73 4.05 -1.18
C LEU A 34 4.78 3.05 -1.69
N THR A 35 5.42 2.32 -0.79
CA THR A 35 6.32 1.22 -1.14
C THR A 35 5.72 -0.11 -0.70
N ILE A 36 5.49 -1.01 -1.64
CA ILE A 36 5.09 -2.40 -1.41
C ILE A 36 6.33 -3.27 -1.55
N GLU A 37 6.87 -3.75 -0.44
CA GLU A 37 8.09 -4.56 -0.43
C GLU A 37 7.89 -5.93 -1.06
N LYS A 38 9.00 -6.59 -1.43
CA LYS A 38 9.01 -7.84 -2.21
C LYS A 38 8.17 -8.97 -1.60
N GLU A 39 8.19 -9.11 -0.28
CA GLU A 39 7.47 -10.17 0.44
C GLU A 39 6.02 -9.80 0.76
N ALA A 40 5.60 -8.56 0.45
CA ALA A 40 4.25 -8.08 0.72
C ALA A 40 3.24 -8.53 -0.35
N SER A 41 2.01 -8.80 0.09
CA SER A 41 0.87 -9.10 -0.79
C SER A 41 -0.32 -8.22 -0.41
N VAL A 42 -0.73 -7.37 -1.34
CA VAL A 42 -1.80 -6.38 -1.12
C VAL A 42 -2.98 -6.65 -2.03
N LYS A 43 -4.16 -6.83 -1.47
CA LYS A 43 -5.44 -6.92 -2.17
C LYS A 43 -6.33 -5.72 -1.85
N ALA A 44 -6.07 -4.58 -2.46
CA ALA A 44 -6.68 -3.33 -2.06
C ALA A 44 -6.95 -2.37 -3.23
N LYS A 45 -7.88 -1.44 -3.01
CA LYS A 45 -7.96 -0.21 -3.78
C LYS A 45 -6.98 0.81 -3.20
N ILE A 46 -6.03 1.24 -4.02
CA ILE A 46 -4.88 2.05 -3.60
C ILE A 46 -4.97 3.43 -4.25
N GLN A 47 -4.83 4.47 -3.45
CA GLN A 47 -4.61 5.85 -3.88
C GLN A 47 -3.29 6.34 -3.31
N ALA A 48 -2.34 6.73 -4.17
CA ALA A 48 -1.02 7.19 -3.76
C ALA A 48 -0.61 8.46 -4.53
N HIS A 49 0.39 9.20 -4.04
CA HIS A 49 1.08 10.16 -4.91
C HIS A 49 1.99 9.42 -5.88
N GLU A 50 2.84 8.55 -5.34
CA GLU A 50 3.75 7.68 -6.07
C GLU A 50 3.64 6.26 -5.50
N ALA A 51 3.76 5.24 -6.35
CA ALA A 51 3.75 3.84 -5.92
C ALA A 51 4.97 3.08 -6.45
N HIS A 52 5.71 2.47 -5.53
CA HIS A 52 6.85 1.59 -5.80
C HIS A 52 6.44 0.16 -5.43
N VAL A 53 6.28 -0.70 -6.43
CA VAL A 53 5.75 -2.06 -6.24
C VAL A 53 6.85 -3.08 -6.53
N LEU A 54 7.34 -3.73 -5.48
CA LEU A 54 8.30 -4.83 -5.53
C LEU A 54 7.64 -6.20 -5.28
N GLY A 55 6.57 -6.20 -4.47
CA GLY A 55 5.77 -7.39 -4.13
C GLY A 55 4.57 -7.58 -5.06
N ARG A 56 3.50 -8.19 -4.52
CA ARG A 56 2.27 -8.48 -5.27
C ARG A 56 1.15 -7.50 -4.91
N VAL A 57 0.47 -6.99 -5.93
CA VAL A 57 -0.76 -6.20 -5.77
C VAL A 57 -1.88 -6.77 -6.63
N GLU A 58 -3.06 -6.90 -6.05
CA GLU A 58 -4.30 -7.30 -6.73
C GLU A 58 -5.40 -6.27 -6.41
N GLY A 59 -5.80 -5.49 -7.41
CA GLY A 59 -6.78 -4.40 -7.24
C GLY A 59 -6.41 -3.19 -8.10
N ASP A 60 -7.06 -2.06 -7.80
CA ASP A 60 -6.84 -0.81 -8.52
C ASP A 60 -5.76 0.03 -7.83
N ILE A 61 -4.83 0.58 -8.61
CA ILE A 61 -3.85 1.56 -8.14
C ILE A 61 -4.04 2.86 -8.91
N ILE A 62 -4.29 3.94 -8.19
CA ILE A 62 -4.40 5.29 -8.74
C ILE A 62 -3.28 6.15 -8.15
N CYS A 63 -2.36 6.57 -9.01
CA CYS A 63 -1.30 7.50 -8.65
C CYS A 63 -1.67 8.92 -9.10
N SER A 64 -1.39 9.91 -8.25
CA SER A 64 -1.68 11.34 -8.54
C SER A 64 -0.45 12.16 -8.90
N GLY A 65 0.76 11.58 -8.80
CA GLY A 65 2.00 12.19 -9.29
C GLY A 65 1.94 12.44 -10.81
N ARG A 66 2.57 13.53 -11.25
CA ARG A 66 2.73 13.89 -12.67
C ARG A 66 3.96 13.23 -13.29
#